data_AF-A0A7K4EI45-F1
#
_entry.id   AF-A0A7K4EI45-F1
#
_cell.length_a   1.000
_cell.length_b   1.000
_cell.length_c   1.000
_cell.angle_alpha   90.00
_cell.angle_beta   90.00
_cell.angle_gamma   90.00
#
_symmetry.space_group_name_H-M   'P 1'
#
loop_
_entity.id
_entity.type
_entity.pdbx_description
1 polymer ?
#
loop_
_entity_poly.entity_id
_entity_poly.type
_entity_poly.pdbx_seq_one_letter_code
_entity_poly.pdbx_strand_id
1 'polypeptide(L)'
;MSFRKRVDAQQAHILSLRIAVIVLGAVSLFAFYGWHKAPEDLTVHVPPDLRSGSTRKWWEVPPENVYAFGFYIFQQMQRWEKNGDDDYQDNIERLASYVTPGCKEYLKKDYEMRRNAGELRRRERNVSEIPGHGLTDPGVLRVEEIGINDWTVNLDLLADESVNGERVKRAMTRYPLSIVRADVNPEKNPFGLMWNCYASNPQRIEVDLQAAGVKP
;
A
#
# COMPACT_ATOMS: atom_id res chain seq x y z
N MET A 1 -61.90 -39.42 -11.81
CA MET A 1 -60.78 -38.97 -12.68
C MET A 1 -60.18 -37.60 -12.32
N SER A 2 -60.79 -36.76 -11.47
CA SER A 2 -60.29 -35.40 -11.17
C SER A 2 -59.02 -35.34 -10.28
N PHE A 3 -58.78 -36.33 -9.41
CA PHE A 3 -57.64 -36.29 -8.48
C PHE A 3 -56.29 -36.54 -9.17
N ARG A 4 -56.22 -37.48 -10.13
CA ARG A 4 -54.99 -37.75 -10.91
C ARG A 4 -54.50 -36.51 -11.66
N LYS A 5 -55.41 -35.79 -12.35
CA LYS A 5 -55.06 -34.55 -13.06
C LYS A 5 -54.47 -33.47 -12.16
N ARG A 6 -54.90 -33.36 -10.89
CA ARG A 6 -54.33 -32.39 -9.93
C ARG A 6 -52.95 -32.82 -9.45
N VAL A 7 -52.75 -34.12 -9.21
CA VAL A 7 -51.44 -34.69 -8.84
C VAL A 7 -50.45 -34.52 -10.00
N ASP A 8 -50.87 -34.81 -11.23
CA ASP A 8 -50.03 -34.66 -12.43
C ASP A 8 -49.62 -33.19 -12.64
N ALA A 9 -50.53 -32.25 -12.44
CA ALA A 9 -50.23 -30.81 -12.51
C ALA A 9 -49.24 -30.36 -11.41
N GLN A 10 -49.39 -30.84 -10.17
CA GLN A 10 -48.46 -30.56 -9.09
C GLN A 10 -47.08 -31.16 -9.35
N GLN A 11 -47.00 -32.39 -9.88
CA GLN A 11 -45.75 -33.02 -10.26
C GLN A 11 -45.05 -32.27 -11.40
N ALA A 12 -45.80 -31.80 -12.40
CA ALA A 12 -45.25 -30.97 -13.48
C ALA A 12 -44.68 -29.64 -12.95
N HIS A 13 -45.37 -28.98 -12.01
CA HIS A 13 -44.86 -27.77 -11.35
C HIS A 13 -43.59 -28.02 -10.51
N ILE A 14 -43.55 -29.12 -9.76
CA ILE A 14 -42.36 -29.51 -8.99
C ILE A 14 -41.18 -29.81 -9.94
N LEU A 15 -41.45 -30.47 -11.06
CA LEU A 15 -40.43 -30.75 -12.07
C LEU A 15 -39.91 -29.46 -12.71
N SER A 16 -40.78 -28.52 -13.10
CA SER A 16 -40.36 -27.23 -13.68
C SER A 16 -39.54 -26.41 -12.68
N LEU A 17 -39.92 -26.41 -11.40
CA LEU A 17 -39.16 -25.72 -10.34
C LEU A 17 -37.79 -26.35 -10.12
N ARG A 18 -37.67 -27.69 -10.12
CA ARG A 18 -36.37 -28.38 -10.00
C ARG A 18 -35.46 -28.07 -11.17
N ILE A 19 -35.99 -28.07 -12.40
CA ILE A 19 -35.23 -27.68 -13.60
C ILE A 19 -34.76 -26.23 -13.47
N ALA A 20 -35.64 -25.32 -13.07
CA ALA A 20 -35.28 -23.90 -12.87
C ALA A 20 -34.17 -23.73 -11.82
N VAL A 21 -34.23 -24.45 -10.70
CA VAL A 21 -33.20 -24.42 -9.66
C VAL A 21 -31.86 -24.96 -10.17
N ILE A 22 -31.87 -26.04 -10.95
CA ILE A 22 -30.64 -26.60 -11.55
C ILE A 22 -30.01 -25.59 -12.53
N VAL A 23 -30.84 -24.96 -13.38
CA VAL A 23 -30.38 -23.95 -14.33
C VAL A 23 -29.79 -22.74 -13.59
N LEU A 24 -30.48 -22.24 -12.56
CA LEU A 24 -29.98 -21.16 -11.71
C LEU A 24 -28.65 -21.54 -11.05
N GLY A 25 -28.54 -22.74 -10.49
CA GLY A 25 -27.31 -23.26 -9.89
C GLY A 25 -26.16 -23.29 -10.89
N ALA A 26 -26.40 -23.75 -12.12
CA ALA A 26 -25.39 -23.77 -13.18
C ALA A 26 -24.92 -22.37 -13.57
N VAL A 27 -25.85 -21.41 -13.69
CA VAL A 27 -25.53 -20.00 -13.98
C VAL A 27 -24.71 -19.38 -12.84
N SER A 28 -25.08 -19.63 -11.59
CA SER A 28 -24.34 -19.14 -10.43
C SER A 28 -22.93 -19.72 -10.36
N LEU A 29 -22.74 -21.00 -10.65
CA LEU A 29 -21.41 -21.64 -10.70
C LEU A 29 -20.55 -21.05 -11.82
N PHE A 30 -21.13 -20.78 -12.98
CA PHE A 30 -20.43 -20.15 -14.08
C PHE A 30 -19.99 -18.71 -13.73
N ALA A 31 -20.86 -17.93 -13.11
CA ALA A 31 -20.54 -16.58 -12.64
C ALA A 31 -19.45 -16.59 -11.56
N PHE A 32 -19.53 -17.52 -10.60
CA PHE A 32 -18.51 -17.68 -9.56
C PHE A 32 -17.14 -18.04 -10.16
N TYR A 33 -17.12 -18.96 -11.12
CA TYR A 33 -15.89 -19.33 -11.82
C TYR A 33 -15.28 -18.14 -12.58
N GLY A 34 -16.12 -17.35 -13.27
CA GLY A 34 -15.67 -16.12 -13.94
C GLY A 34 -15.09 -15.09 -12.98
N TRP A 35 -15.74 -14.87 -11.83
CA TRP A 35 -15.24 -13.97 -10.79
C TRP A 35 -13.91 -14.43 -10.20
N HIS A 36 -13.78 -15.73 -9.90
CA HIS A 36 -12.54 -16.28 -9.35
C HIS A 36 -11.36 -16.23 -10.34
N LYS A 37 -11.65 -16.21 -11.65
CA LYS A 37 -10.67 -16.10 -12.73
C LYS A 37 -10.40 -14.66 -13.17
N ALA A 38 -11.10 -13.67 -12.61
CA ALA A 38 -10.87 -12.28 -12.95
C ALA A 38 -9.43 -11.87 -12.55
N PRO A 39 -8.70 -11.17 -13.42
CA PRO A 39 -7.33 -10.74 -13.11
C PRO A 39 -7.31 -9.81 -11.89
N GLU A 40 -6.42 -10.08 -10.94
CA GLU A 40 -6.24 -9.27 -9.72
C GLU A 40 -5.55 -7.94 -10.03
N ASP A 41 -4.77 -7.86 -11.11
CA ASP A 41 -4.07 -6.67 -11.56
C ASP A 41 -4.53 -6.23 -12.96
N LEU A 42 -5.02 -4.98 -13.06
CA LEU A 42 -5.35 -4.33 -14.33
C LEU A 42 -4.31 -3.25 -14.63
N THR A 43 -3.35 -3.55 -15.51
CA THR A 43 -2.42 -2.54 -16.03
C THR A 43 -3.14 -1.69 -17.07
N VAL A 44 -3.60 -0.50 -16.67
CA VAL A 44 -4.23 0.47 -17.58
C VAL A 44 -3.16 1.26 -18.32
N HIS A 45 -2.97 0.96 -19.61
CA HIS A 45 -2.21 1.83 -20.49
C HIS A 45 -3.08 3.01 -20.90
N VAL A 46 -2.96 4.14 -20.19
CA VAL A 46 -3.58 5.39 -20.61
C VAL A 46 -2.74 5.95 -21.76
N PRO A 47 -3.21 5.90 -23.03
CA PRO A 47 -2.49 6.55 -24.09
C PRO A 47 -2.44 8.06 -23.82
N PRO A 48 -1.33 8.73 -24.16
CA PRO A 48 -1.24 10.18 -24.05
C PRO A 48 -2.38 10.84 -24.84
N ASP A 49 -3.10 11.80 -24.24
CA ASP A 49 -4.13 12.58 -24.93
C ASP A 49 -3.48 13.27 -26.15
N LEU A 50 -3.93 12.91 -27.36
CA LEU A 50 -3.39 13.46 -28.60
C LEU A 50 -3.93 14.87 -28.90
N ARG A 51 -4.96 15.34 -28.19
CA ARG A 51 -5.46 16.74 -28.31
C ARG A 51 -4.58 17.74 -27.59
N SER A 52 -3.86 17.27 -26.57
CA SER A 52 -2.79 17.99 -25.89
C SER A 52 -1.62 17.04 -25.77
N GLY A 53 -0.90 16.84 -26.88
CA GLY A 53 0.16 15.82 -27.01
C GLY A 53 1.02 15.74 -25.75
N SER A 54 0.80 14.69 -24.94
CA SER A 54 1.63 14.42 -23.78
C SER A 54 2.93 13.82 -24.30
N THR A 55 3.90 14.70 -24.58
CA THR A 55 5.27 14.32 -24.90
C THR A 55 5.94 13.90 -23.60
N ARG A 56 5.71 12.66 -23.16
CA ARG A 56 6.42 12.08 -22.03
C ARG A 56 7.60 11.27 -22.53
N LYS A 57 8.81 11.57 -22.04
CA LYS A 57 9.99 10.74 -22.31
C LYS A 57 9.74 9.35 -21.72
N TRP A 58 9.97 8.29 -22.50
CA TRP A 58 9.68 6.91 -22.05
C TRP A 58 10.50 6.50 -20.82
N TRP A 59 11.65 7.16 -20.60
CA TRP A 59 12.52 6.93 -19.46
C TRP A 59 12.16 7.78 -18.24
N GLU A 60 11.27 8.76 -18.34
CA GLU A 60 10.99 9.70 -17.26
C GLU A 60 9.90 9.15 -16.33
N VAL A 61 10.27 8.93 -15.06
CA VAL A 61 9.34 8.43 -14.04
C VAL A 61 8.56 9.61 -13.47
N PRO A 62 7.22 9.56 -13.43
CA PRO A 62 6.41 10.61 -12.82
C PRO A 62 6.76 10.84 -11.34
N PRO A 63 6.93 12.08 -10.88
CA PRO A 63 7.11 12.39 -9.47
C PRO A 63 6.01 11.78 -8.59
N GLU A 64 4.78 11.70 -9.10
CA GLU A 64 3.65 11.10 -8.42
C GLU A 64 3.89 9.60 -8.14
N ASN A 65 4.49 8.89 -9.11
CA ASN A 65 4.83 7.48 -8.96
C ASN A 65 6.00 7.29 -7.99
N VAL A 66 7.01 8.15 -8.05
CA VAL A 66 8.15 8.13 -7.11
C VAL A 66 7.67 8.37 -5.68
N TYR A 67 6.77 9.35 -5.49
CA TYR A 67 6.16 9.64 -4.20
C TYR A 67 5.35 8.46 -3.67
N ALA A 68 4.43 7.92 -4.48
CA ALA A 68 3.59 6.80 -4.09
C ALA A 68 4.42 5.56 -3.74
N PHE A 69 5.44 5.26 -4.53
CA PHE A 69 6.41 4.20 -4.23
C PHE A 69 7.08 4.42 -2.87
N GLY A 70 7.67 5.60 -2.67
CA GLY A 70 8.36 5.94 -1.42
C GLY A 70 7.43 5.80 -0.21
N PHE A 71 6.22 6.36 -0.30
CA PHE A 71 5.22 6.26 0.75
C PHE A 71 4.82 4.82 1.05
N TYR A 72 4.41 4.05 0.05
CA TYR A 72 3.90 2.69 0.26
C TYR A 72 4.97 1.75 0.82
N ILE A 73 6.20 1.81 0.30
CA ILE A 73 7.29 0.94 0.78
C ILE A 73 7.69 1.34 2.20
N PHE A 74 7.82 2.64 2.49
CA PHE A 74 8.17 3.10 3.82
C PHE A 74 7.08 2.77 4.85
N GLN A 75 5.81 3.02 4.52
CA GLN A 75 4.67 2.68 5.37
C GLN A 75 4.65 1.18 5.67
N GLN A 76 4.76 0.33 4.65
CA GLN A 76 4.75 -1.11 4.85
C GLN A 76 5.95 -1.59 5.67
N MET A 77 7.13 -0.98 5.53
CA MET A 77 8.31 -1.32 6.32
C MET A 77 8.10 -0.98 7.80
N GLN A 78 7.54 0.19 8.08
CA GLN A 78 7.42 0.75 9.44
C GLN A 78 6.10 0.40 10.14
N ARG A 79 5.18 -0.33 9.48
CA ARG A 79 3.93 -0.79 10.09
C ARG A 79 4.15 -2.12 10.80
N TRP A 80 3.86 -2.15 12.10
CA TRP A 80 3.93 -3.34 12.94
C TRP A 80 2.53 -3.60 13.49
N GLU A 81 1.87 -4.64 13.03
CA GLU A 81 0.45 -4.87 13.34
C GLU A 81 0.24 -5.52 14.69
N LYS A 82 1.20 -6.32 15.16
CA LYS A 82 1.08 -7.12 16.38
C LYS A 82 2.31 -6.99 17.28
N ASN A 83 3.50 -7.13 16.70
CA ASN A 83 4.73 -7.14 17.47
C ASN A 83 5.91 -6.69 16.60
N GLY A 84 6.47 -5.52 16.92
CA GLY A 84 7.62 -4.97 16.19
C GLY A 84 8.84 -5.89 16.15
N ASP A 85 9.02 -6.79 17.13
CA ASP A 85 10.14 -7.76 17.13
C ASP A 85 10.07 -8.74 15.95
N ASP A 86 8.85 -9.13 15.55
CA ASP A 86 8.61 -10.10 14.48
C ASP A 86 8.29 -9.36 13.17
N ASP A 87 7.33 -8.42 13.23
CA ASP A 87 6.80 -7.72 12.06
C ASP A 87 7.88 -6.89 11.34
N TYR A 88 8.78 -6.22 12.07
CA TYR A 88 9.82 -5.41 11.43
C TYR A 88 10.82 -6.28 10.67
N GLN A 89 11.25 -7.40 11.28
CA GLN A 89 12.17 -8.33 10.64
C GLN A 89 11.53 -8.97 9.39
N ASP A 90 10.27 -9.39 9.50
CA ASP A 90 9.52 -9.96 8.39
C ASP A 90 9.32 -8.95 7.25
N ASN A 91 9.03 -7.68 7.58
CA ASN A 91 8.92 -6.61 6.60
C ASN A 91 10.24 -6.37 5.84
N ILE A 92 11.39 -6.40 6.52
CA ILE A 92 12.71 -6.23 5.90
C ILE A 92 12.97 -7.32 4.85
N GLU A 93 12.61 -8.57 5.15
CA GLU A 93 12.81 -9.67 4.21
C GLU A 93 11.76 -9.68 3.09
N ARG A 94 10.49 -9.42 3.41
CA ARG A 94 9.39 -9.36 2.44
C ARG A 94 9.57 -8.23 1.41
N LEU A 95 10.11 -7.08 1.84
CA LEU A 95 10.29 -5.90 0.99
C LEU A 95 11.70 -5.81 0.37
N ALA A 96 12.51 -6.88 0.48
CA ALA A 96 13.91 -6.87 0.05
C ALA A 96 14.13 -6.49 -1.43
N SER A 97 13.15 -6.74 -2.32
CA SER A 97 13.24 -6.34 -3.74
C SER A 97 13.01 -4.84 -3.99
N TYR A 98 12.49 -4.12 -3.00
CA TYR A 98 12.15 -2.69 -3.08
C TYR A 98 13.14 -1.79 -2.34
N VAL A 99 14.17 -2.35 -1.70
CA VAL A 99 15.19 -1.60 -0.96
C VAL A 99 16.58 -1.95 -1.47
N THR A 100 17.48 -0.96 -1.56
CA THR A 100 18.86 -1.22 -1.99
C THR A 100 19.57 -2.18 -1.02
N PRO A 101 20.58 -2.96 -1.47
CA PRO A 101 21.32 -3.85 -0.55
C PRO A 101 21.93 -3.10 0.65
N GLY A 102 22.44 -1.88 0.43
CA GLY A 102 22.93 -1.02 1.50
C GLY A 102 21.83 -0.59 2.47
N CYS A 103 20.66 -0.23 1.95
CA CYS A 103 19.53 0.12 2.81
C CYS A 103 18.97 -1.08 3.58
N LYS A 104 18.94 -2.28 2.97
CA LYS A 104 18.58 -3.52 3.67
C LYS A 104 19.48 -3.76 4.89
N GLU A 105 20.79 -3.60 4.72
CA GLU A 105 21.75 -3.76 5.81
C GLU A 105 21.57 -2.68 6.90
N TYR A 106 21.31 -1.44 6.50
CA TYR A 106 20.97 -0.37 7.44
C TYR A 106 19.73 -0.73 8.28
N LEU A 107 18.65 -1.20 7.64
CA LEU A 107 17.41 -1.58 8.31
C LEU A 107 17.61 -2.75 9.28
N LYS A 108 18.45 -3.75 8.92
CA LYS A 108 18.81 -4.84 9.83
C LYS A 108 19.52 -4.34 11.08
N LYS A 109 20.44 -3.38 10.93
CA LYS A 109 21.12 -2.75 12.07
C LYS A 109 20.18 -1.93 12.94
N ASP A 110 19.26 -1.16 12.33
CA ASP A 110 18.23 -0.40 13.04
C ASP A 110 17.30 -1.35 13.82
N TYR A 111 16.88 -2.47 13.21
CA TYR A 111 16.11 -3.52 13.89
C TYR A 111 16.85 -4.04 15.13
N GLU A 112 18.10 -4.49 14.99
CA GLU A 112 18.88 -5.02 16.11
C GLU A 112 19.09 -3.98 17.22
N MET A 113 19.36 -2.71 16.85
CA MET A 113 19.49 -1.63 17.82
C MET A 113 18.20 -1.43 18.63
N ARG A 114 17.05 -1.34 17.95
CA ARG A 114 15.74 -1.11 18.59
C ARG A 114 15.29 -2.30 19.43
N ARG A 115 15.55 -3.51 18.95
CA ARG A 115 15.27 -4.75 19.67
C ARG A 115 16.05 -4.81 20.98
N ASN A 116 17.35 -4.54 20.93
CA ASN A 116 18.22 -4.53 22.11
C ASN A 116 17.86 -3.40 23.10
N ALA A 117 17.35 -2.28 22.60
CA ALA A 117 16.80 -1.20 23.43
C ALA A 117 15.40 -1.50 24.01
N GLY A 118 14.77 -2.62 23.59
CA GLY A 118 13.42 -2.98 24.01
C GLY A 118 12.31 -2.12 23.40
N GLU A 119 12.60 -1.36 22.34
CA GLU A 119 11.65 -0.46 21.69
C GLU A 119 10.58 -1.21 20.88
N LEU A 120 10.88 -2.42 20.41
CA LEU A 120 10.01 -3.20 19.52
C LEU A 120 9.05 -4.14 20.26
N ARG A 121 9.37 -4.49 21.50
CA ARG A 121 8.73 -5.61 22.21
C ARG A 121 7.27 -5.33 22.51
N ARG A 122 6.37 -6.14 21.94
CA ARG A 122 4.91 -5.97 22.00
C ARG A 122 4.46 -4.58 21.53
N ARG A 123 5.24 -3.97 20.64
CA ARG A 123 4.92 -2.68 20.07
C ARG A 123 4.18 -2.86 18.77
N GLU A 124 3.00 -2.29 18.72
CA GLU A 124 2.25 -2.07 17.50
C GLU A 124 2.58 -0.66 17.01
N ARG A 125 2.71 -0.48 15.69
CA ARG A 125 2.98 0.81 15.07
C ARG A 125 2.12 0.94 13.82
N ASN A 126 1.28 1.97 13.80
CA ASN A 126 0.60 2.41 12.60
C ASN A 126 1.30 3.65 12.03
N VAL A 127 1.46 3.68 10.72
CA VAL A 127 2.08 4.80 10.00
C VAL A 127 1.13 5.29 8.92
N SER A 128 0.85 6.59 8.91
CA SER A 128 0.02 7.23 7.90
C SER A 128 0.60 8.58 7.50
N GLU A 129 0.19 9.11 6.35
CA GLU A 129 0.46 10.51 6.03
C GLU A 129 -0.24 11.44 7.03
N ILE A 130 0.36 12.61 7.26
CA ILE A 130 -0.32 13.70 7.95
C ILE A 130 -1.36 14.29 6.98
N PRO A 131 -2.65 14.38 7.36
CA PRO A 131 -3.67 14.93 6.48
C PRO A 131 -3.30 16.33 5.95
N GLY A 132 -3.39 16.51 4.63
CA GLY A 132 -3.03 17.77 3.96
C GLY A 132 -1.54 17.94 3.65
N HIS A 133 -0.66 17.07 4.17
CA HIS A 133 0.79 17.11 3.93
C HIS A 133 1.26 16.04 2.93
N GLY A 134 0.35 15.58 2.08
CA GLY A 134 0.63 14.59 1.03
C GLY A 134 1.23 15.23 -0.24
N LEU A 135 1.20 14.48 -1.34
CA LEU A 135 1.64 14.97 -2.66
C LEU A 135 0.89 16.21 -3.16
N THR A 136 -0.39 16.35 -2.79
CA THR A 136 -1.26 17.46 -3.22
C THR A 136 -1.16 18.69 -2.31
N ASP A 137 -0.18 18.74 -1.41
CA ASP A 137 0.05 19.86 -0.50
C ASP A 137 0.41 21.14 -1.29
N PRO A 138 -0.46 22.17 -1.28
CA PRO A 138 -0.26 23.36 -2.10
C PRO A 138 1.03 24.11 -1.74
N GLY A 139 1.93 24.25 -2.71
CA GLY A 139 3.16 25.03 -2.56
C GLY A 139 4.34 24.28 -1.92
N VAL A 140 4.21 22.97 -1.67
CA VAL A 140 5.30 22.12 -1.16
C VAL A 140 5.71 21.10 -2.21
N LEU A 141 6.95 21.19 -2.70
CA LEU A 141 7.53 20.16 -3.56
C LEU A 141 7.93 18.95 -2.70
N ARG A 142 7.13 17.88 -2.79
CA ARG A 142 7.35 16.63 -2.06
C ARG A 142 8.38 15.71 -2.69
N VAL A 143 8.61 15.86 -3.98
CA VAL A 143 9.60 15.10 -4.74
C VAL A 143 10.55 16.08 -5.42
N GLU A 144 11.83 15.91 -5.15
CA GLU A 144 12.91 16.66 -5.78
C GLU A 144 13.73 15.69 -6.65
N GLU A 145 13.86 15.99 -7.94
CA GLU A 145 14.71 15.23 -8.84
C GLU A 145 16.16 15.70 -8.68
N ILE A 146 17.01 14.83 -8.13
CA ILE A 146 18.44 15.08 -7.96
C ILE A 146 19.18 14.71 -9.26
N GLY A 147 18.67 13.71 -9.98
CA GLY A 147 19.10 13.35 -11.33
C GLY A 147 18.14 12.37 -12.00
N ILE A 148 18.46 11.97 -13.23
CA ILE A 148 17.59 11.14 -14.09
C ILE A 148 17.12 9.80 -13.47
N ASN A 149 17.86 9.33 -12.46
CA ASN A 149 17.65 8.07 -11.75
C ASN A 149 17.61 8.23 -10.23
N ASP A 150 17.54 9.46 -9.71
CA ASP A 150 17.68 9.74 -8.28
C ASP A 150 16.74 10.88 -7.84
N TRP A 151 15.96 10.61 -6.80
CA TRP A 151 14.96 11.51 -6.27
C TRP A 151 15.02 11.55 -4.75
N THR A 152 14.80 12.73 -4.19
CA THR A 152 14.47 12.90 -2.77
C THR A 152 12.96 12.99 -2.60
N VAL A 153 12.39 12.13 -1.76
CA VAL A 153 10.96 12.14 -1.42
C VAL A 153 10.77 12.54 0.04
N ASN A 154 10.10 13.66 0.28
CA ASN A 154 9.84 14.19 1.62
C ASN A 154 8.45 13.75 2.12
N LEU A 155 8.41 12.71 2.95
CA LEU A 155 7.18 12.19 3.54
C LEU A 155 6.92 12.78 4.92
N ASP A 156 5.81 13.48 5.11
CA ASP A 156 5.35 13.93 6.43
C ASP A 156 4.40 12.89 7.00
N LEU A 157 4.90 12.10 7.95
CA LEU A 157 4.20 10.94 8.47
C LEU A 157 3.84 11.09 9.94
N LEU A 158 2.67 10.57 10.27
CA LEU A 158 2.20 10.31 11.62
C LEU A 158 2.50 8.85 11.97
N ALA A 159 3.26 8.64 13.04
CA ALA A 159 3.50 7.33 13.62
C ALA A 159 2.82 7.25 14.99
N ASP A 160 1.81 6.40 15.10
CA ASP A 160 1.15 6.04 16.35
C ASP A 160 1.65 4.67 16.81
N GLU A 161 2.13 4.60 18.04
CA GLU A 161 2.58 3.35 18.66
C GLU A 161 1.69 2.99 19.83
N SER A 162 1.29 1.73 19.90
CA SER A 162 0.50 1.14 20.99
C SER A 162 1.15 -0.09 21.59
N VAL A 163 0.78 -0.38 22.84
CA VAL A 163 1.10 -1.64 23.53
C VAL A 163 -0.19 -2.15 24.14
N ASN A 164 -0.63 -3.36 23.76
CA ASN A 164 -1.91 -3.94 24.18
C ASN A 164 -3.12 -3.01 23.94
N GLY A 165 -3.14 -2.31 22.80
CA GLY A 165 -4.21 -1.38 22.44
C GLY A 165 -4.16 0.00 23.12
N GLU A 166 -3.26 0.24 24.07
CA GLU A 166 -3.06 1.57 24.65
C GLU A 166 -2.00 2.35 23.87
N ARG A 167 -2.33 3.55 23.39
CA ARG A 167 -1.41 4.42 22.66
C ARG A 167 -0.35 4.98 23.60
N VAL A 168 0.91 4.66 23.33
CA VAL A 168 2.07 5.05 24.15
C VAL A 168 2.90 6.16 23.51
N LYS A 169 2.82 6.34 22.19
CA LYS A 169 3.55 7.39 21.48
C LYS A 169 2.78 7.85 20.25
N ARG A 170 2.88 9.14 19.96
CA ARG A 170 2.46 9.76 18.71
C ARG A 170 3.57 10.70 18.26
N ALA A 171 4.12 10.46 17.07
CA ALA A 171 5.18 11.27 16.51
C ALA A 171 4.80 11.75 15.10
N MET A 172 5.03 13.03 14.84
CA MET A 172 4.93 13.62 13.51
C MET A 172 6.34 13.93 13.04
N THR A 173 6.73 13.36 11.90
CA THR A 173 8.11 13.40 11.43
C THR A 173 8.13 13.50 9.91
N ARG A 174 8.98 14.36 9.39
CA ARG A 174 9.37 14.42 7.98
C ARG A 174 10.51 13.45 7.72
N TYR A 175 10.30 12.51 6.81
CA TYR A 175 11.28 11.54 6.36
C TYR A 175 11.75 11.88 4.94
N PRO A 176 12.97 12.42 4.78
CA PRO A 176 13.57 12.65 3.47
C PRO A 176 14.18 11.34 2.95
N LEU A 177 13.45 10.62 2.11
CA LEU A 177 13.87 9.35 1.54
C LEU A 177 14.69 9.57 0.26
N SER A 178 15.75 8.80 0.05
CA SER A 178 16.41 8.68 -1.25
C SER A 178 15.77 7.53 -2.03
N ILE A 179 15.22 7.82 -3.21
CA ILE A 179 14.62 6.83 -4.10
C ILE A 179 15.44 6.82 -5.38
N VAL A 180 15.81 5.62 -5.84
CA VAL A 180 16.63 5.45 -7.04
C VAL A 180 15.93 4.57 -8.06
N ARG A 181 16.24 4.77 -9.34
CA ARG A 181 15.84 3.83 -10.39
C ARG A 181 16.54 2.50 -10.18
N ALA A 182 15.81 1.42 -10.35
CA ALA A 182 16.34 0.07 -10.27
C ALA A 182 16.08 -0.68 -11.58
N ASP A 183 17.16 -1.21 -12.15
CA ASP A 183 17.10 -2.16 -13.26
C ASP A 183 17.11 -3.59 -12.70
N VAL A 184 15.92 -4.05 -12.30
CA VAL A 184 15.71 -5.32 -11.60
C VAL A 184 14.57 -6.09 -12.27
N ASN A 185 14.49 -7.40 -12.03
CA ASN A 185 13.43 -8.24 -12.59
C ASN A 185 12.03 -7.66 -12.25
N PRO A 186 11.24 -7.23 -13.24
CA PRO A 186 9.91 -6.65 -13.02
C PRO A 186 8.93 -7.60 -12.32
N GLU A 187 9.12 -8.92 -12.42
CA GLU A 187 8.29 -9.90 -11.70
C GLU A 187 8.46 -9.79 -10.17
N LYS A 188 9.61 -9.30 -9.70
CA LYS A 188 9.90 -9.12 -8.27
C LYS A 188 9.76 -7.68 -7.80
N ASN A 189 9.94 -6.73 -8.70
CA ASN A 189 9.79 -5.30 -8.44
C ASN A 189 9.18 -4.63 -9.68
N PRO A 190 7.84 -4.55 -9.75
CA PRO A 190 7.16 -3.95 -10.89
C PRO A 190 7.30 -2.42 -10.96
N PHE A 191 7.76 -1.77 -9.88
CA PHE A 191 7.93 -0.32 -9.84
C PHE A 191 9.20 0.14 -10.59
N GLY A 192 10.22 -0.70 -10.72
CA GLY A 192 11.52 -0.30 -11.26
C GLY A 192 12.21 0.79 -10.42
N LEU A 193 11.86 0.87 -9.13
CA LEU A 193 12.38 1.83 -8.16
C LEU A 193 12.84 1.08 -6.90
N MET A 194 13.83 1.62 -6.21
CA MET A 194 14.30 1.11 -4.93
C MET A 194 14.47 2.25 -3.93
N TRP A 195 14.10 1.98 -2.69
CA TRP A 195 14.35 2.87 -1.57
C TRP A 195 15.79 2.69 -1.08
N ASN A 196 16.56 3.77 -1.14
CA ASN A 196 17.97 3.85 -0.74
C ASN A 196 18.14 4.56 0.61
N CYS A 197 17.24 4.28 1.55
CA CYS A 197 17.23 4.85 2.90
C CYS A 197 17.04 6.38 2.89
N TYR A 198 17.86 7.16 3.56
CA TYR A 198 17.58 8.56 3.82
C TYR A 198 18.52 9.49 3.02
N ALA A 199 17.94 10.51 2.39
CA ALA A 199 18.70 11.59 1.76
C ALA A 199 19.29 12.57 2.79
N SER A 200 18.61 12.73 3.93
CA SER A 200 19.10 13.48 5.10
C SER A 200 18.46 12.96 6.39
N ASN A 201 18.77 13.53 7.55
CA ASN A 201 18.20 13.05 8.81
C ASN A 201 16.69 13.35 8.88
N PRO A 202 15.86 12.39 9.37
CA PRO A 202 14.45 12.65 9.66
C PRO A 202 14.29 13.83 10.63
N GLN A 203 13.30 14.68 10.36
CA GLN A 203 13.05 15.91 11.11
C GLN A 203 11.71 15.80 11.84
N ARG A 204 11.69 16.08 13.14
CA ARG A 204 10.43 16.13 13.89
C ARG A 204 9.63 17.35 13.43
N ILE A 205 8.34 17.14 13.17
CA ILE A 205 7.40 18.23 12.88
C ILE A 205 6.77 18.64 14.20
N GLU A 206 7.03 19.87 14.61
CA GLU A 206 6.33 20.49 15.73
C GLU A 206 5.00 21.04 15.19
N VAL A 207 3.89 20.50 15.69
CA VAL A 207 2.58 21.09 15.41
C VAL A 207 2.33 22.15 16.47
N ASP A 208 2.18 23.41 16.05
CA ASP A 208 1.60 24.42 16.93
C ASP A 208 0.11 24.08 17.14
N LEU A 209 -0.19 23.51 18.31
CA LEU A 209 -1.51 23.04 18.69
C LEU A 209 -2.58 24.15 18.67
N GLN A 210 -2.19 25.44 18.57
CA GLN A 210 -3.13 26.55 18.44
C GLN A 210 -3.82 26.62 17.06
N ALA A 211 -3.18 26.11 16.00
CA ALA A 211 -3.72 26.20 14.65
C ALA A 211 -4.80 25.14 14.31
N ALA A 212 -4.92 24.08 15.12
CA ALA A 212 -5.78 22.94 14.82
C ALA A 212 -7.19 23.02 15.44
N GLY A 213 -7.53 24.08 16.17
CA GLY A 213 -8.92 24.33 16.62
C GLY A 213 -9.52 23.27 17.55
N VAL A 214 -8.73 22.38 18.14
CA VAL A 214 -9.21 21.40 19.12
C VAL A 214 -9.06 22.00 20.51
N LYS A 215 -10.19 22.43 21.09
CA LYS A 215 -10.25 22.79 22.52
C LYS A 215 -10.02 21.54 23.39
N PRO A 216 -9.44 21.72 24.60
CA PRO A 216 -9.16 20.64 25.54
C PRO A 216 -10.42 19.90 26.00
#